data_AF-A0A7L9BP62-F1
#
_entry.id   AF-A0A7L9BP62-F1
#
_cell.length_a   1.000
_cell.length_b   1.000
_cell.length_c   1.000
_cell.angle_alpha   90.00
_cell.angle_beta   90.00
_cell.angle_gamma   90.00
#
_symmetry.space_group_name_H-M   'P 1'
#
loop_
_entity.id
_entity.type
_entity.pdbx_description
1 polymer ?
#
loop_
_entity_poly.entity_id
_entity_poly.type
_entity_poly.pdbx_seq_one_letter_code
_entity_poly.pdbx_strand_id
1 'polypeptide(L)'
;MNHPHPPIPPTPPHDPGDRDALDRLIDAYLAGELPDDARQRFEADLARDPALAREVEAFRALSASLRRVFTPPPPIALERTLTVSGSGREPAHRLGPAAPTPSSPWRRWAIIAAAAVVLISGGLVIRHYTSGLLPESGFIAPDALYTRAKTNGFTPEVTCTPDEFGRFVQNRFGATLIASVTAGAGVDLLGWAYADQYGSPLSENAAILYARSQDQGIVVFMDRKGEDRSLAVTPSSGLHLYRSKIGGMVFYEVSPFDEPRVLPLITTP
;
A
#
# COMPACT_ATOMS: atom_id res chain seq x y z
N MET A 1 -20.25 -56.67 9.40
CA MET A 1 -19.44 -55.89 10.37
C MET A 1 -18.96 -54.64 9.64
N ASN A 2 -19.54 -53.48 9.92
CA ASN A 2 -19.13 -52.20 9.32
C ASN A 2 -17.88 -51.71 10.05
N HIS A 3 -16.76 -51.58 9.34
CA HIS A 3 -15.60 -50.89 9.86
C HIS A 3 -15.82 -49.37 9.75
N PRO A 4 -15.72 -48.61 10.86
CA PRO A 4 -15.79 -47.16 10.80
C PRO A 4 -14.57 -46.62 10.04
N HIS A 5 -14.81 -45.70 9.10
CA HIS A 5 -13.75 -44.96 8.43
C HIS A 5 -13.01 -44.07 9.45
N PRO A 6 -11.66 -44.01 9.40
CA PRO A 6 -10.91 -43.08 10.22
C PRO A 6 -11.26 -41.61 9.85
N PRO A 7 -11.26 -40.69 10.81
CA PRO A 7 -11.49 -39.28 10.55
C PRO A 7 -10.42 -38.71 9.61
N ILE A 8 -10.87 -37.91 8.63
CA ILE A 8 -9.98 -37.21 7.70
C ILE A 8 -9.18 -36.17 8.52
N PRO A 9 -7.84 -36.16 8.43
CA PRO A 9 -7.04 -35.15 9.12
C PRO A 9 -7.35 -33.75 8.60
N PRO A 10 -7.29 -32.71 9.45
CA PRO A 10 -7.50 -31.33 9.02
C PRO A 10 -6.44 -30.94 7.98
N THR A 11 -6.89 -30.25 6.92
CA THR A 11 -6.03 -29.70 5.88
C THR A 11 -5.00 -28.75 6.52
N PRO A 12 -3.70 -28.88 6.20
CA PRO A 12 -2.70 -27.96 6.72
C PRO A 12 -3.00 -26.52 6.27
N PRO A 13 -2.62 -25.50 7.07
CA PRO A 13 -2.80 -24.10 6.71
C PRO A 13 -2.05 -23.78 5.40
N HIS A 14 -2.73 -23.12 4.46
CA HIS A 14 -2.15 -22.68 3.20
C HIS A 14 -0.98 -21.72 3.44
N ASP A 15 0.12 -21.96 2.73
CA ASP A 15 1.26 -21.05 2.62
C ASP A 15 0.74 -19.66 2.17
N PRO A 16 1.18 -18.53 2.75
CA PRO A 16 0.78 -17.20 2.29
C PRO A 16 0.95 -16.98 0.77
N GLY A 17 1.93 -17.62 0.12
CA GLY A 17 2.07 -17.57 -1.35
C GLY A 17 0.93 -18.27 -2.12
N ASP A 18 0.23 -19.20 -1.47
CA ASP A 18 -0.89 -19.97 -2.02
C ASP A 18 -2.20 -19.17 -2.01
N ARG A 19 -2.34 -18.20 -1.09
CA ARG A 19 -3.55 -17.36 -0.97
C ARG A 19 -3.73 -16.44 -2.17
N ASP A 20 -2.67 -15.75 -2.60
CA ASP A 20 -2.74 -14.87 -3.78
C ASP A 20 -3.09 -15.66 -5.06
N ALA A 21 -2.67 -16.93 -5.15
CA ALA A 21 -3.02 -17.80 -6.26
C ALA A 21 -4.50 -18.23 -6.18
N LEU A 22 -5.00 -18.53 -4.98
CA LEU A 22 -6.40 -18.87 -4.74
C LEU A 22 -7.33 -17.69 -5.06
N ASP A 23 -7.00 -16.49 -4.60
CA ASP A 23 -7.79 -15.28 -4.85
C ASP A 23 -7.95 -15.01 -6.35
N ARG A 24 -6.84 -15.11 -7.12
CA ARG A 24 -6.88 -14.98 -8.59
C ARG A 24 -7.76 -16.04 -9.25
N LEU A 25 -7.78 -17.26 -8.71
CA LEU A 25 -8.59 -18.36 -9.24
C LEU A 25 -10.08 -18.13 -8.96
N ILE A 26 -10.43 -17.64 -7.77
CA ILE A 26 -11.80 -17.27 -7.38
C ILE A 26 -12.32 -16.14 -8.26
N ASP A 27 -11.51 -15.09 -8.48
CA ASP A 27 -11.89 -13.97 -9.34
C ASP A 27 -12.14 -14.43 -10.78
N ALA A 28 -11.25 -15.24 -11.35
CA ALA A 28 -11.42 -15.78 -12.71
C ALA A 28 -12.67 -16.68 -12.82
N TYR A 29 -12.98 -17.48 -11.80
CA TYR A 29 -14.20 -18.29 -11.76
C TYR A 29 -15.46 -17.42 -11.74
N LEU A 30 -15.50 -16.40 -10.89
CA LEU A 30 -16.66 -15.50 -10.75
C LEU A 30 -16.87 -14.61 -11.97
N ALA A 31 -15.80 -14.25 -12.68
CA ALA A 31 -15.84 -13.53 -13.94
C ALA A 31 -16.27 -14.42 -15.13
N GLY A 32 -16.24 -15.75 -14.98
CA GLY A 32 -16.49 -16.69 -16.07
C GLY A 32 -15.34 -16.79 -17.07
N GLU A 33 -14.12 -16.47 -16.63
CA GLU A 33 -12.90 -16.44 -17.46
C GLU A 33 -12.08 -17.73 -17.35
N LEU A 34 -12.45 -18.66 -16.47
CA LEU A 34 -11.80 -19.97 -16.39
C LEU A 34 -12.09 -20.83 -17.64
N PRO A 35 -11.05 -21.46 -18.23
CA PRO A 35 -11.23 -22.52 -19.22
C PRO A 35 -12.13 -23.65 -18.71
N ASP A 36 -12.82 -24.35 -19.62
CA ASP A 36 -13.82 -25.37 -19.26
C ASP A 36 -13.27 -26.48 -18.35
N ASP A 37 -12.05 -26.95 -18.60
CA ASP A 37 -11.40 -28.00 -17.82
C ASP A 37 -10.99 -27.51 -16.42
N ALA A 38 -10.49 -26.28 -16.32
CA ALA A 38 -10.16 -25.63 -15.04
C ALA A 38 -11.41 -25.34 -14.22
N ARG A 39 -12.49 -24.88 -14.86
CA ARG A 39 -13.79 -24.64 -14.22
C ARG A 39 -14.35 -25.93 -13.63
N GLN A 40 -14.34 -27.04 -14.38
CA GLN A 40 -14.82 -28.33 -13.87
C GLN A 40 -14.01 -28.82 -12.67
N ARG A 41 -12.68 -28.63 -12.66
CA ARG A 41 -11.84 -28.96 -11.50
C ARG A 41 -12.19 -28.11 -10.29
N PHE A 42 -12.31 -26.79 -10.49
CA PHE A 42 -12.65 -25.84 -9.43
C PHE A 42 -14.05 -26.12 -8.83
N GLU A 43 -15.04 -26.47 -9.66
CA GLU A 43 -16.37 -26.88 -9.19
C GLU A 43 -16.31 -28.20 -8.41
N ALA A 44 -15.45 -29.14 -8.82
CA ALA A 44 -15.23 -30.38 -8.07
C ALA A 44 -14.49 -30.13 -6.74
N ASP A 45 -13.61 -29.12 -6.67
CA ASP A 45 -12.98 -28.66 -5.42
C ASP A 45 -14.02 -27.99 -4.51
N LEU A 46 -14.88 -27.11 -5.04
CA LEU A 46 -15.98 -26.48 -4.30
C LEU A 46 -16.95 -27.50 -3.69
N ALA A 47 -17.23 -28.60 -4.40
CA ALA A 47 -18.08 -29.67 -3.89
C ALA A 47 -17.43 -30.48 -2.75
N ARG A 48 -16.09 -30.52 -2.71
CA ARG A 48 -15.32 -31.25 -1.70
C ARG A 48 -14.94 -30.40 -0.49
N ASP A 49 -14.72 -29.10 -0.69
CA ASP A 49 -14.22 -28.19 0.35
C ASP A 49 -15.26 -27.13 0.75
N PRO A 50 -15.93 -27.29 1.91
CA PRO A 50 -16.89 -26.32 2.41
C PRO A 50 -16.23 -25.00 2.87
N ALA A 51 -14.92 -24.95 3.12
CA ALA A 51 -14.22 -23.70 3.41
C ALA A 51 -14.09 -22.84 2.14
N LEU A 52 -13.64 -23.44 1.04
CA LEU A 52 -13.59 -22.79 -0.28
C LEU A 52 -14.96 -22.30 -0.73
N ALA A 53 -16.02 -23.09 -0.50
CA ALA A 53 -17.38 -22.69 -0.82
C ALA A 53 -17.83 -21.42 -0.06
N ARG A 54 -17.49 -21.30 1.23
CA ARG A 54 -17.78 -20.10 2.04
C ARG A 54 -17.01 -18.88 1.55
N GLU A 55 -15.77 -19.05 1.10
CA GLU A 55 -14.97 -17.96 0.55
C GLU A 55 -15.55 -17.42 -0.76
N VAL A 56 -15.92 -18.31 -1.68
CA VAL A 56 -16.63 -17.92 -2.92
C VAL A 56 -17.98 -17.25 -2.62
N GLU A 57 -18.72 -17.72 -1.62
CA GLU A 57 -19.97 -17.09 -1.19
C GLU A 57 -19.73 -15.69 -0.60
N ALA A 58 -18.68 -15.49 0.19
CA ALA A 58 -18.28 -14.19 0.72
C ALA A 58 -17.95 -13.19 -0.40
N PHE A 59 -17.17 -13.61 -1.41
CA PHE A 59 -16.87 -12.79 -2.59
C PHE A 59 -18.12 -12.43 -3.40
N ARG A 60 -19.07 -13.38 -3.56
CA ARG A 60 -20.37 -13.10 -4.21
C ARG A 60 -21.20 -12.08 -3.42
N ALA A 61 -21.25 -12.21 -2.09
CA ALA A 61 -21.98 -11.28 -1.22
C ALA A 61 -21.39 -9.86 -1.26
N LEU A 62 -20.06 -9.75 -1.27
CA LEU A 62 -19.36 -8.47 -1.43
C LEU A 62 -19.67 -7.85 -2.81
N SER A 63 -19.54 -8.64 -3.88
CA SER A 63 -19.83 -8.20 -5.25
C SER A 63 -21.28 -7.73 -5.43
N ALA A 64 -22.24 -8.44 -4.83
CA ALA A 64 -23.65 -8.06 -4.84
C ALA A 64 -23.90 -6.76 -4.09
N SER A 65 -23.21 -6.54 -2.95
CA SER A 65 -23.30 -5.31 -2.17
C SER A 65 -22.75 -4.11 -2.95
N LEU A 66 -21.60 -4.28 -3.63
CA LEU A 66 -21.04 -3.26 -4.51
C LEU A 66 -21.98 -2.94 -5.67
N ARG A 67 -22.49 -3.96 -6.38
CA ARG A 67 -23.46 -3.74 -7.46
C ARG A 67 -24.68 -2.96 -6.99
N ARG A 68 -25.21 -3.25 -5.79
CA ARG A 68 -26.36 -2.50 -5.25
C ARG A 68 -26.07 -1.02 -5.06
N VAL A 69 -24.89 -0.67 -4.56
CA VAL A 69 -24.46 0.72 -4.35
C VAL A 69 -24.23 1.44 -5.68
N PHE A 70 -23.77 0.72 -6.70
CA PHE A 70 -23.42 1.28 -8.01
C PHE A 70 -24.49 1.06 -9.09
N THR A 71 -25.66 0.49 -8.78
CA THR A 71 -26.79 0.40 -9.72
C THR A 71 -27.23 1.82 -10.05
N PRO A 72 -27.14 2.25 -11.32
CA PRO A 72 -27.61 3.57 -11.70
C PRO A 72 -29.09 3.72 -11.31
N PRO A 73 -29.51 4.86 -10.74
CA PRO A 73 -30.93 5.09 -10.49
C PRO A 73 -31.70 4.89 -11.80
N PRO A 74 -32.90 4.29 -11.76
CA PRO A 74 -33.70 4.10 -12.95
C PRO A 74 -33.84 5.47 -13.65
N PRO A 75 -33.73 5.51 -14.99
CA PRO A 75 -33.87 6.75 -15.71
C PRO A 75 -35.20 7.38 -15.30
N ILE A 76 -35.14 8.59 -14.74
CA ILE A 76 -36.34 9.34 -14.38
C ILE A 76 -37.05 9.59 -15.71
N ALA A 77 -38.15 8.86 -15.93
CA ALA A 77 -39.04 9.14 -17.03
C ALA A 77 -39.62 10.53 -16.77
N LEU A 78 -38.98 11.53 -17.37
CA LEU A 78 -39.61 12.82 -17.57
C LEU A 78 -40.76 12.53 -18.55
N GLU A 79 -41.89 12.11 -18.00
CA GLU A 79 -43.18 12.15 -18.70
C GLU A 79 -43.40 13.62 -19.03
N ARG A 80 -42.89 14.02 -20.20
CA ARG A 80 -43.31 15.20 -20.90
C ARG A 80 -44.79 14.98 -21.17
N THR A 81 -45.61 15.45 -20.24
CA THR A 81 -47.00 15.84 -20.46
C THR A 81 -46.97 17.01 -21.44
N LEU A 82 -46.61 16.72 -22.69
CA LEU A 82 -46.95 17.56 -23.82
C LEU A 82 -48.39 17.19 -24.15
N THR A 83 -49.31 17.78 -23.39
CA THR A 83 -50.69 17.95 -23.84
C THR A 83 -50.64 18.82 -25.10
N VAL A 84 -50.42 18.17 -26.24
CA VAL A 84 -50.62 18.78 -27.56
C VAL A 84 -52.13 18.88 -27.74
N SER A 85 -52.69 19.98 -27.23
CA SER A 85 -53.97 20.50 -27.68
C SER A 85 -53.72 21.20 -29.02
N GLY A 86 -54.20 20.63 -30.13
CA GLY A 86 -54.00 21.23 -31.44
C GLY A 86 -54.45 20.35 -32.59
N SER A 87 -55.72 20.50 -32.95
CA SER A 87 -56.45 19.94 -34.09
C SER A 87 -55.76 20.03 -35.45
N GLY A 88 -55.93 18.99 -36.29
CA GLY A 88 -56.07 19.20 -37.75
C GLY A 88 -55.34 18.22 -38.68
N ARG A 89 -56.04 17.15 -39.06
CA ARG A 89 -56.20 16.57 -40.42
C ARG A 89 -54.96 16.17 -41.26
N GLU A 90 -54.91 14.86 -41.55
CA GLU A 90 -54.23 14.13 -42.66
C GLU A 90 -54.23 14.84 -44.04
N PRO A 91 -53.29 14.54 -44.99
CA PRO A 91 -52.99 13.17 -45.44
C PRO A 91 -51.53 12.82 -45.85
N ALA A 92 -51.33 11.50 -46.03
CA ALA A 92 -50.12 10.76 -46.38
C ALA A 92 -49.33 11.23 -47.63
N HIS A 93 -47.99 11.09 -47.60
CA HIS A 93 -47.22 10.50 -48.72
C HIS A 93 -45.70 10.30 -48.45
N ARG A 94 -45.25 9.10 -48.87
CA ARG A 94 -43.94 8.66 -49.42
C ARG A 94 -42.67 8.73 -48.54
N LEU A 95 -42.20 7.53 -48.21
CA LEU A 95 -40.87 7.17 -47.74
C LEU A 95 -39.79 7.61 -48.75
N GLY A 96 -39.07 8.69 -48.44
CA GLY A 96 -37.80 9.05 -49.06
C GLY A 96 -36.60 8.53 -48.25
N PRO A 97 -35.40 8.38 -48.86
CA PRO A 97 -34.21 7.89 -48.18
C PRO A 97 -33.87 8.78 -46.99
N ALA A 98 -33.68 8.14 -45.83
CA ALA A 98 -33.48 8.80 -44.55
C ALA A 98 -32.28 9.75 -44.62
N ALA A 99 -32.56 11.05 -44.55
CA ALA A 99 -31.54 12.08 -44.42
C ALA A 99 -30.73 11.85 -43.12
N PRO A 100 -29.40 12.04 -43.14
CA PRO A 100 -28.57 11.92 -41.96
C PRO A 100 -29.08 12.89 -40.89
N THR A 101 -29.51 12.33 -39.76
CA THR A 101 -30.03 13.13 -38.65
C THR A 101 -28.91 13.98 -38.06
N PRO A 102 -29.16 15.28 -37.80
CA PRO A 102 -28.16 16.18 -37.26
C PRO A 102 -27.77 15.68 -35.87
N SER A 103 -26.52 15.23 -35.73
CA SER A 103 -25.99 14.76 -34.46
C SER A 103 -26.05 15.89 -33.44
N SER A 104 -26.88 15.72 -32.41
CA SER A 104 -27.12 16.73 -31.38
C SER A 104 -25.82 17.06 -30.63
N PRO A 105 -25.45 18.35 -30.49
CA PRO A 105 -24.23 18.76 -29.80
C PRO A 105 -24.21 18.32 -28.32
N TRP A 106 -25.39 18.11 -27.71
CA TRP A 106 -25.53 17.55 -26.36
C TRP A 106 -24.90 16.16 -26.23
N ARG A 107 -24.98 15.33 -27.27
CA ARG A 107 -24.46 13.95 -27.24
C ARG A 107 -22.94 13.94 -27.13
N ARG A 108 -22.26 14.97 -27.64
CA ARG A 108 -20.80 15.14 -27.49
C ARG A 108 -20.44 15.53 -26.05
N TRP A 109 -21.23 16.41 -25.42
CA TRP A 109 -21.04 16.77 -24.01
C TRP A 109 -21.31 15.61 -23.05
N ALA A 110 -22.29 14.75 -23.35
CA ALA A 110 -22.57 13.55 -22.55
C ALA A 110 -21.40 12.54 -22.56
N ILE A 111 -20.72 12.37 -23.71
CA ILE A 111 -19.55 11.50 -23.81
C ILE A 111 -18.37 12.07 -23.01
N ILE A 112 -18.15 13.39 -23.07
CA ILE A 112 -17.10 14.07 -22.31
C ILE A 112 -17.37 13.96 -20.80
N ALA A 113 -18.62 14.13 -20.36
CA ALA A 113 -19.00 14.00 -18.96
C ALA A 113 -18.78 12.56 -18.43
N ALA A 114 -19.13 11.54 -19.22
CA ALA A 114 -18.91 10.15 -18.84
C ALA A 114 -17.41 9.80 -18.69
N ALA A 115 -16.56 10.30 -19.59
CA ALA A 115 -15.12 10.10 -19.50
C ALA A 115 -14.51 10.79 -18.26
N ALA A 116 -15.00 11.99 -17.90
CA ALA A 116 -14.56 12.69 -16.70
C ALA A 116 -14.91 11.91 -15.42
N VAL A 117 -16.11 11.32 -15.34
CA VAL A 117 -16.52 10.51 -14.19
C VAL A 117 -15.63 9.27 -14.04
N VAL A 118 -15.30 8.57 -15.14
CA VAL A 118 -14.40 7.39 -15.10
C VAL A 118 -12.99 7.76 -14.66
N LEU A 119 -12.46 8.90 -15.10
CA LEU A 119 -11.14 9.37 -14.66
C LEU A 119 -11.13 9.77 -13.18
N ILE A 120 -12.20 10.41 -12.69
CA ILE A 120 -12.31 10.80 -11.27
C ILE A 120 -12.49 9.55 -10.39
N SER A 121 -13.35 8.61 -10.77
CA SER A 121 -13.56 7.38 -10.00
C SER A 121 -12.34 6.47 -10.04
N GLY A 122 -11.69 6.31 -11.20
CA GLY A 122 -10.42 5.60 -11.33
C GLY A 122 -9.31 6.24 -10.51
N GLY A 123 -9.19 7.57 -10.53
CA GLY A 123 -8.24 8.31 -9.71
C GLY A 123 -8.48 8.17 -8.21
N LEU A 124 -9.74 8.13 -7.76
CA LEU A 124 -10.10 7.91 -6.37
C LEU A 124 -9.81 6.48 -5.92
N VAL A 125 -10.07 5.46 -6.75
CA VAL A 125 -9.75 4.06 -6.47
C VAL A 125 -8.24 3.87 -6.39
N ILE A 126 -7.47 4.39 -7.36
CA ILE A 126 -6.01 4.37 -7.34
C ILE A 126 -5.50 5.06 -6.07
N ARG A 127 -5.98 6.27 -5.78
CA ARG A 127 -5.61 6.98 -4.55
C ARG A 127 -5.90 6.14 -3.32
N HIS A 128 -7.08 5.53 -3.22
CA HIS A 128 -7.48 4.79 -2.02
C HIS A 128 -6.65 3.51 -1.82
N TYR A 129 -6.40 2.75 -2.89
CA TYR A 129 -5.51 1.57 -2.86
C TYR A 129 -4.06 1.95 -2.59
N THR A 130 -3.57 3.04 -3.19
CA THR A 130 -2.22 3.51 -2.89
C THR A 130 -2.11 4.06 -1.47
N SER A 131 -3.15 4.68 -0.90
CA SER A 131 -3.09 5.22 0.47
C SER A 131 -3.11 4.17 1.58
N GLY A 132 -3.52 2.92 1.30
CA GLY A 132 -3.32 1.78 2.20
C GLY A 132 -1.98 1.07 2.02
N LEU A 133 -1.29 1.32 0.89
CA LEU A 133 0.04 0.82 0.57
C LEU A 133 1.15 1.84 0.87
N LEU A 134 0.81 3.11 0.97
CA LEU A 134 1.70 4.17 1.43
C LEU A 134 1.62 4.18 2.95
N PRO A 135 2.73 3.94 3.67
CA PRO A 135 2.73 4.06 5.12
C PRO A 135 2.14 5.43 5.46
N GLU A 136 1.15 5.48 6.36
CA GLU A 136 0.75 6.75 6.95
C GLU A 136 2.04 7.46 7.33
N SER A 137 2.26 8.67 6.79
CA SER A 137 3.43 9.52 7.07
C SER A 137 3.41 10.04 8.52
N GLY A 138 2.83 9.25 9.42
CA GLY A 138 2.65 9.51 10.82
C GLY A 138 3.92 9.23 11.61
N PHE A 139 3.99 9.91 12.75
CA PHE A 139 5.03 9.67 13.72
C PHE A 139 4.94 8.24 14.25
N ILE A 140 6.00 7.46 14.02
CA ILE A 140 6.13 6.10 14.56
C ILE A 140 7.05 6.12 15.78
N ALA A 141 6.73 5.30 16.78
CA ALA A 141 7.59 5.16 17.95
C ALA A 141 8.96 4.57 17.56
N PRO A 142 10.07 5.02 18.19
CA PRO A 142 11.42 4.53 17.91
C PRO A 142 11.59 3.00 17.90
N ASP A 143 10.97 2.32 18.87
CA ASP A 143 10.99 0.86 19.04
C ASP A 143 10.16 0.11 17.98
N ALA A 144 9.03 0.69 17.57
CA ALA A 144 8.24 0.16 16.47
C ALA A 144 9.00 0.24 15.13
N LEU A 145 9.72 1.34 14.88
CA LEU A 145 10.56 1.48 13.69
C LEU A 145 11.75 0.51 13.73
N TYR A 146 12.42 0.36 14.88
CA TYR A 146 13.45 -0.67 15.06
C TYR A 146 12.95 -2.07 14.75
N THR A 147 11.78 -2.44 15.30
CA THR A 147 11.15 -3.73 15.04
C THR A 147 10.87 -3.91 13.56
N ARG A 148 10.29 -2.91 12.90
CA ARG A 148 9.99 -2.93 11.45
C ARG A 148 11.25 -3.13 10.61
N ALA A 149 12.32 -2.37 10.88
CA ALA A 149 13.60 -2.50 10.16
C ALA A 149 14.20 -3.90 10.34
N LYS A 150 14.04 -4.50 11.54
CA LYS A 150 14.52 -5.85 11.84
C LYS A 150 13.67 -6.95 11.19
N THR A 151 12.33 -6.85 11.25
CA THR A 151 11.41 -7.91 10.78
C THR A 151 11.22 -7.90 9.28
N ASN A 152 11.12 -6.72 8.67
CA ASN A 152 10.80 -6.59 7.25
C ASN A 152 12.07 -6.54 6.38
N GLY A 153 13.24 -6.48 7.02
CA GLY A 153 14.49 -6.15 6.36
C GLY A 153 14.62 -4.65 6.15
N PHE A 154 15.85 -4.15 6.28
CA PHE A 154 16.21 -2.78 5.94
C PHE A 154 16.87 -2.79 4.56
N THR A 155 16.28 -2.05 3.63
CA THR A 155 16.82 -1.85 2.28
C THR A 155 17.28 -0.40 2.17
N PRO A 156 18.60 -0.12 2.16
CA PRO A 156 19.10 1.24 2.04
C PRO A 156 18.93 1.79 0.62
N GLU A 157 18.51 3.04 0.51
CA GLU A 157 18.56 3.83 -0.72
C GLU A 157 20.00 4.27 -1.04
N VAL A 158 20.83 4.43 0.00
CA VAL A 158 22.25 4.73 -0.13
C VAL A 158 23.04 3.78 0.76
N THR A 159 23.75 2.83 0.17
CA THR A 159 24.72 1.99 0.88
C THR A 159 25.80 2.88 1.51
N CYS A 160 26.20 2.60 2.75
CA CYS A 160 27.17 3.45 3.45
C CYS A 160 28.61 3.00 3.19
N THR A 161 29.29 3.65 2.24
CA THR A 161 30.75 3.83 2.34
C THR A 161 31.06 5.13 3.12
N PRO A 162 32.29 5.30 3.68
CA PRO A 162 32.66 6.53 4.40
C PRO A 162 32.41 7.81 3.58
N ASP A 163 32.70 7.78 2.28
CA ASP A 163 32.47 8.94 1.39
C ASP A 163 30.99 9.15 1.08
N GLU A 164 30.21 8.08 0.93
CA GLU A 164 28.76 8.17 0.67
C GLU A 164 27.99 8.67 1.89
N PHE A 165 28.43 8.34 3.10
CA PHE A 165 27.87 8.88 4.34
C PHE A 165 27.92 10.41 4.33
N GLY A 166 29.12 10.98 4.18
CA GLY A 166 29.29 12.44 4.23
C GLY A 166 28.55 13.13 3.09
N ARG A 167 28.56 12.54 1.89
CA ARG A 167 27.85 13.07 0.72
C ARG A 167 26.34 13.08 0.90
N PHE A 168 25.77 12.01 1.46
CA PHE A 168 24.34 11.95 1.74
C PHE A 168 23.92 13.03 2.74
N VAL A 169 24.63 13.16 3.86
CA VAL A 169 24.33 14.18 4.88
C VAL A 169 24.45 15.59 4.30
N GLN A 170 25.51 15.86 3.54
CA GLN A 170 25.73 17.18 2.92
C GLN A 170 24.61 17.52 1.93
N ASN A 171 24.23 16.58 1.07
CA ASN A 171 23.19 16.80 0.07
C ASN A 171 21.81 16.99 0.69
N ARG A 172 21.48 16.19 1.72
CA ARG A 172 20.13 16.19 2.32
C ARG A 172 19.95 17.31 3.33
N PHE A 173 20.96 17.56 4.17
CA PHE A 173 20.83 18.44 5.33
C PHE A 173 21.73 19.67 5.26
N GLY A 174 22.63 19.75 4.28
CA GLY A 174 23.60 20.85 4.17
C GLY A 174 24.72 20.80 5.21
N ALA A 175 24.84 19.70 5.96
CA ALA A 175 25.84 19.53 7.02
C ALA A 175 26.98 18.63 6.56
N THR A 176 28.21 18.97 6.94
CA THR A 176 29.38 18.13 6.71
C THR A 176 29.63 17.28 7.95
N LEU A 177 29.47 15.97 7.82
CA LEU A 177 29.75 14.99 8.87
C LEU A 177 30.62 13.87 8.33
N ILE A 178 31.45 13.31 9.21
CA ILE A 178 32.33 12.19 8.93
C ILE A 178 31.91 11.02 9.83
N ALA A 179 31.77 9.84 9.24
CA ALA A 179 31.67 8.59 9.98
C ALA A 179 33.05 7.93 10.03
N SER A 180 33.67 7.91 11.21
CA SER A 180 34.97 7.27 11.43
C SER A 180 34.79 5.77 11.64
N VAL A 181 34.41 5.06 10.59
CA VAL A 181 34.32 3.60 10.60
C VAL A 181 35.71 3.03 10.33
N THR A 182 36.57 3.01 11.35
CA THR A 182 37.83 2.28 11.27
C THR A 182 37.55 0.78 11.23
N ALA A 183 38.22 0.06 10.32
CA ALA A 183 38.20 -1.39 10.30
C ALA A 183 38.51 -1.93 11.72
N GLY A 184 37.59 -2.70 12.29
CA GLY A 184 37.72 -3.25 13.64
C GLY A 184 36.90 -2.55 14.75
N ALA A 185 36.16 -1.47 14.45
CA ALA A 185 35.22 -0.88 15.42
C ALA A 185 34.04 -1.80 15.79
N GLY A 186 33.89 -2.94 15.08
CA GLY A 186 32.81 -3.90 15.31
C GLY A 186 31.43 -3.39 14.89
N VAL A 187 31.38 -2.30 14.11
CA VAL A 187 30.15 -1.68 13.62
C VAL A 187 30.20 -1.60 12.10
N ASP A 188 29.21 -2.21 11.45
CA ASP A 188 29.00 -2.16 10.01
C ASP A 188 27.89 -1.16 9.71
N LEU A 189 28.19 -0.06 9.02
CA LEU A 189 27.19 0.89 8.54
C LEU A 189 26.58 0.36 7.23
N LEU A 190 25.32 -0.07 7.27
CA LEU A 190 24.69 -0.71 6.11
C LEU A 190 24.18 0.32 5.09
N GLY A 191 23.58 1.41 5.56
CA GLY A 191 23.18 2.50 4.68
C GLY A 191 22.09 3.40 5.23
N TRP A 192 21.78 4.44 4.45
CA TRP A 192 20.73 5.42 4.72
C TRP A 192 19.45 5.07 4.00
N ALA A 193 18.34 5.37 4.67
CA ALA A 193 17.01 5.40 4.11
C ALA A 193 16.26 6.69 4.46
N TYR A 194 15.28 7.03 3.63
CA TYR A 194 14.37 8.13 3.89
C TYR A 194 13.26 7.67 4.83
N ALA A 195 12.84 8.56 5.73
CA ALA A 195 11.83 8.22 6.71
C ALA A 195 10.41 8.12 6.14
N ASP A 196 10.16 8.58 4.91
CA ASP A 196 8.89 8.38 4.20
C ASP A 196 8.61 6.90 3.88
N GLN A 197 9.65 6.06 3.76
CA GLN A 197 9.49 4.63 3.51
C GLN A 197 9.22 3.81 4.79
N TYR A 198 9.75 4.26 5.92
CA TYR A 198 9.72 3.49 7.18
C TYR A 198 8.86 4.14 8.27
N GLY A 199 8.42 5.39 8.07
CA GLY A 199 7.93 6.29 9.12
C GLY A 199 9.09 7.02 9.82
N SER A 200 8.78 8.10 10.54
CA SER A 200 9.78 8.87 11.28
C SER A 200 9.33 9.14 12.72
N PRO A 201 10.20 9.05 13.73
CA PRO A 201 9.89 9.58 15.06
C PRO A 201 10.07 11.11 15.14
N LEU A 202 10.82 11.74 14.22
CA LEU A 202 11.26 13.14 14.30
C LEU A 202 10.47 14.10 13.41
N SER A 203 10.69 14.05 12.10
CA SER A 203 9.96 14.76 11.05
C SER A 203 9.90 13.94 9.76
N GLU A 204 9.06 14.33 8.81
CA GLU A 204 9.01 13.72 7.46
C GLU A 204 10.34 13.79 6.70
N ASN A 205 11.24 14.71 7.09
CA ASN A 205 12.52 14.90 6.42
C ASN A 205 13.68 14.14 7.05
N ALA A 206 13.45 13.45 8.17
CA ALA A 206 14.47 12.67 8.86
C ALA A 206 15.06 11.58 7.95
N ALA A 207 16.30 11.22 8.24
CA ALA A 207 16.97 10.07 7.63
C ALA A 207 17.19 8.98 8.68
N ILE A 208 17.19 7.73 8.21
CA ILE A 208 17.37 6.54 9.02
C ILE A 208 18.65 5.86 8.55
N LEU A 209 19.64 5.73 9.42
CA LEU A 209 20.81 4.90 9.19
C LEU A 209 20.59 3.57 9.88
N TYR A 210 20.75 2.49 9.13
CA TYR A 210 20.83 1.16 9.71
C TYR A 210 22.28 0.70 9.79
N ALA A 211 22.64 0.17 10.94
CA ALA A 211 23.95 -0.40 11.20
C ALA A 211 23.81 -1.76 11.90
N ARG A 212 24.92 -2.49 11.98
CA ARG A 212 24.99 -3.77 12.67
C ARG A 212 26.22 -3.82 13.56
N SER A 213 26.09 -4.42 14.73
CA SER A 213 27.19 -4.76 15.63
C SER A 213 26.87 -6.09 16.30
N GLN A 214 27.82 -7.03 16.35
CA GLN A 214 27.62 -8.34 16.99
C GLN A 214 26.31 -9.04 16.56
N ASP A 215 25.99 -9.00 15.26
CA ASP A 215 24.75 -9.51 14.66
C ASP A 215 23.44 -8.88 15.15
N GLN A 216 23.51 -7.81 15.95
CA GLN A 216 22.35 -7.01 16.35
C GLN A 216 22.21 -5.78 15.46
N GLY A 217 20.97 -5.46 15.11
CA GLY A 217 20.64 -4.24 14.39
C GLY A 217 20.79 -3.00 15.28
N ILE A 218 21.10 -1.88 14.65
CA ILE A 218 21.12 -0.55 15.27
C ILE A 218 20.42 0.39 14.30
N VAL A 219 19.46 1.16 14.81
CA VAL A 219 18.78 2.20 14.02
C VAL A 219 19.19 3.56 14.53
N VAL A 220 19.65 4.43 13.64
CA VAL A 220 19.95 5.82 13.96
C VAL A 220 19.03 6.75 13.19
N PHE A 221 18.29 7.58 13.89
CA PHE A 221 17.53 8.69 13.31
C PHE A 221 18.39 9.93 13.28
N MET A 222 18.35 10.66 12.18
CA MET A 222 19.03 11.94 12.04
C MET A 222 18.06 12.98 11.49
N ASP A 223 18.07 14.16 12.10
CA ASP A 223 17.33 15.32 11.59
C ASP A 223 18.03 16.63 11.98
N ARG A 224 17.54 17.75 11.47
CA ARG A 224 17.99 19.09 11.85
C ARG A 224 17.67 19.34 13.32
N LYS A 225 18.53 20.10 14.00
CA LYS A 225 18.32 20.50 15.40
C LYS A 225 16.97 21.19 15.67
N GLY A 226 16.39 21.86 14.67
CA GLY A 226 15.07 22.51 14.76
C GLY A 226 13.91 21.52 14.86
N GLU A 227 14.10 20.28 14.39
CA GLU A 227 13.11 19.19 14.42
C GLU A 227 13.29 18.28 15.64
N ASP A 228 14.16 18.67 16.58
CA ASP A 228 14.44 17.90 17.80
C ASP A 228 13.20 17.83 18.70
N ARG A 229 12.95 16.64 19.23
CA ARG A 229 11.82 16.37 20.14
C ARG A 229 12.15 15.27 21.14
N SER A 230 11.44 15.27 22.25
CA SER A 230 11.60 14.20 23.24
C SER A 230 11.06 12.89 22.68
N LEU A 231 11.95 11.90 22.59
CA LEU A 231 11.63 10.54 22.17
C LEU A 231 11.84 9.59 23.34
N ALA A 232 11.11 8.47 23.33
CA ALA A 232 11.25 7.38 24.28
C ALA A 232 10.98 6.05 23.58
N VAL A 233 11.57 4.97 24.11
CA VAL A 233 11.27 3.59 23.75
C VAL A 233 10.42 2.97 24.85
N THR A 234 9.59 1.99 24.50
CA THR A 234 8.82 1.25 25.51
C THR A 234 9.77 0.48 26.42
N PRO A 235 9.70 0.58 27.77
CA PRO A 235 10.63 -0.12 28.66
C PRO A 235 10.66 -1.64 28.47
N SER A 236 9.55 -2.25 28.06
CA SER A 236 9.45 -3.69 27.79
C SER A 236 10.07 -4.13 26.47
N SER A 237 10.54 -3.20 25.62
CA SER A 237 11.17 -3.53 24.33
C SER A 237 12.58 -4.12 24.49
N GLY A 238 13.23 -3.90 25.64
CA GLY A 238 14.65 -4.25 25.83
C GLY A 238 15.59 -3.40 24.96
N LEU A 239 15.09 -2.29 24.41
CA LEU A 239 15.88 -1.34 23.64
C LEU A 239 16.24 -0.13 24.50
N HIS A 240 17.35 0.50 24.12
CA HIS A 240 17.83 1.73 24.68
C HIS A 240 17.76 2.82 23.61
N LEU A 241 17.58 4.06 24.06
CA LEU A 241 17.54 5.24 23.21
C LEU A 241 18.63 6.21 23.66
N TYR A 242 19.61 6.43 22.79
CA TYR A 242 20.68 7.39 23.00
C TYR A 242 20.48 8.60 22.13
N ARG A 243 20.89 9.77 22.62
CA ARG A 243 20.69 11.04 21.94
C ARG A 243 21.99 11.81 21.86
N SER A 244 22.33 12.34 20.68
CA SER A 244 23.48 13.22 20.49
C SER A 244 23.12 14.45 19.66
N LYS A 245 23.83 15.56 19.88
CA LYS A 245 23.77 16.77 19.05
C LYS A 245 25.16 16.97 18.43
N ILE A 246 25.24 16.92 17.10
CA ILE A 246 26.51 17.02 16.38
C ILE A 246 26.33 18.11 15.32
N GLY A 247 27.06 19.22 15.47
CA GLY A 247 26.87 20.41 14.64
C GLY A 247 25.42 20.94 14.69
N GLY A 248 24.82 21.12 13.51
CA GLY A 248 23.43 21.58 13.34
C GLY A 248 22.38 20.47 13.39
N MET A 249 22.76 19.23 13.75
CA MET A 249 21.93 18.04 13.64
C MET A 249 21.64 17.42 15.00
N VAL A 250 20.55 16.66 15.08
CA VAL A 250 20.23 15.76 16.19
C VAL A 250 20.25 14.32 15.71
N PHE A 251 20.80 13.45 16.56
CA PHE A 251 20.86 12.02 16.35
C PHE A 251 20.20 11.28 17.49
N TYR A 252 19.50 10.20 17.14
CA TYR A 252 18.94 9.26 18.09
C TYR A 252 19.34 7.84 17.68
N GLU A 253 20.02 7.10 18.54
CA GLU A 253 20.36 5.69 18.33
C GLU A 253 19.43 4.81 19.15
N VAL A 254 18.76 3.87 18.48
CA VAL A 254 17.95 2.80 19.08
C VAL A 254 18.68 1.49 18.90
N SER A 255 19.03 0.84 20.01
CA SER A 255 19.76 -0.43 19.98
C SER A 255 19.51 -1.25 21.26
N PRO A 256 19.82 -2.56 21.25
CA PRO A 256 19.75 -3.40 22.45
C PRO A 256 21.01 -3.30 23.33
N PHE A 257 21.96 -2.40 23.01
CA PHE A 257 23.20 -2.25 23.76
C PHE A 257 23.02 -1.27 24.91
N ASP A 258 23.78 -1.45 26.00
CA ASP A 258 23.80 -0.53 27.15
C ASP A 258 24.51 0.81 26.87
N GLU A 259 25.24 0.90 25.75
CA GLU A 259 25.95 2.11 25.29
C GLU A 259 25.76 2.31 23.78
N PRO A 260 25.77 3.57 23.28
CA PRO A 260 25.65 3.83 21.86
C PRO A 260 26.92 3.36 21.13
N ARG A 261 26.74 2.66 20.01
CA ARG A 261 27.84 2.14 19.19
C ARG A 261 28.09 2.97 17.94
N VAL A 262 27.08 3.64 17.40
CA VAL A 262 27.19 4.41 16.15
C VAL A 262 27.44 5.89 16.44
N LEU A 263 26.74 6.49 17.43
CA LEU A 263 26.89 7.93 17.72
C LEU A 263 28.33 8.38 17.98
N PRO A 264 29.19 7.63 18.71
CA PRO A 264 30.58 8.04 18.93
C PRO A 264 31.45 8.06 17.67
N LEU A 265 31.00 7.41 16.59
CA LEU A 265 31.73 7.34 15.32
C LEU A 265 31.44 8.53 14.41
N ILE A 266 30.42 9.33 14.72
CA ILE A 266 29.99 10.47 13.90
C ILE A 266 30.61 11.74 14.47
N THR A 267 31.39 12.46 13.66
CA THR A 267 32.01 13.72 14.05
C THR A 267 31.80 14.80 12.99
N THR A 268 31.98 16.05 13.40
CA THR A 268 32.27 17.12 12.44
C THR A 268 33.73 16.99 11.95
N PRO A 269 34.04 17.43 10.73
CA PRO A 269 35.42 17.57 10.28
C PRO A 269 36.27 18.48 11.17
#